data_AF-A0A1G1T173-F1
#
_entry.id   AF-A0A1G1T173-F1
#
_cell.length_a   1.000
_cell.length_b   1.000
_cell.length_c   1.000
_cell.angle_alpha   90.00
_cell.angle_beta   90.00
_cell.angle_gamma   90.00
#
_symmetry.space_group_name_H-M   'P 1'
#
loop_
_entity.id
_entity.type
_entity.pdbx_description
1 polymer ?
#
loop_
_entity_poly.entity_id
_entity_poly.type
_entity_poly.pdbx_seq_one_letter_code
_entity_poly.pdbx_strand_id
1 'polypeptide(L)'
;MLGISAKITLSLLLALPACGTTKPAATPPATTGPAAAPVPAGTPGNVAAAVVVGAEQLEKYLPQLKNKRVGLVINQTSRVGSAFLVDTLRARGVNVTAIFAPEHGFRGEEADGATIKDGRDARSGVAVRSVYGKTKKPTPEMLADVDVLIFDIQDVGARFYTFISTLHYVMEAAAEQNKAVLVLDRPNPNGDLVDGPVLEPAHRSFVGLDPLPIAHGLTVGELATMINGEQWLAGGKKCQLTVVPMAAGYTHATTYPLPVRPSPNLPTHHSVRLYPSICLFEGTNVSVGRGTATPFEIIGSPTQPASRPFSFTPKPNAGSPTPPLNGQLCYGLNLATAPARESSGLVLKYLLDFYQQSTDKAHFFGKYFEQLSGSNSLREQIIAGKSEAEIRASWEPGLAKFKTLRGKYLLYPER
;
A
#
# COMPACT_ATOMS: atom_id res chain seq x y z
N MET A 1 -17.28 -64.18 44.84
CA MET A 1 -16.21 -63.34 45.43
C MET A 1 -16.05 -62.12 44.54
N LEU A 2 -16.76 -61.04 44.86
CA LEU A 2 -16.25 -59.81 45.48
C LEU A 2 -15.14 -59.10 44.66
N GLY A 3 -15.43 -57.86 44.27
CA GLY A 3 -14.47 -56.93 43.65
C GLY A 3 -15.15 -55.65 43.16
N ILE A 4 -15.61 -54.81 44.09
CA ILE A 4 -16.20 -53.48 43.88
C ILE A 4 -15.07 -52.44 43.77
N SER A 5 -15.18 -51.44 42.87
CA SER A 5 -14.53 -50.14 43.09
C SER A 5 -15.32 -48.95 42.47
N ALA A 6 -15.93 -48.21 43.39
CA ALA A 6 -16.31 -46.79 43.45
C ALA A 6 -16.34 -45.92 42.17
N LYS A 7 -17.54 -45.39 41.86
CA LYS A 7 -17.74 -44.06 41.28
C LYS A 7 -18.09 -43.10 42.42
N ILE A 8 -17.33 -42.01 42.57
CA ILE A 8 -17.62 -40.93 43.52
C ILE A 8 -18.59 -39.96 42.84
N THR A 9 -19.76 -39.79 43.44
CA THR A 9 -20.75 -38.75 43.13
C THR A 9 -20.68 -37.72 44.25
N LEU A 10 -20.29 -36.48 43.94
CA LEU A 10 -20.29 -35.38 44.91
C LEU A 10 -21.55 -34.54 44.68
N SER A 11 -22.54 -34.72 45.56
CA SER A 11 -23.69 -33.86 45.72
C SER A 11 -23.28 -32.58 46.44
N LEU A 12 -23.54 -31.40 45.84
CA LEU A 12 -23.36 -30.12 46.50
C LEU A 12 -24.74 -29.57 46.91
N LEU A 13 -24.93 -29.41 48.23
CA LEU A 13 -26.06 -28.76 48.87
C LEU A 13 -26.16 -27.30 48.43
N LEU A 14 -27.36 -26.87 48.03
CA LEU A 14 -27.73 -25.46 47.96
C LEU A 14 -27.95 -24.92 49.38
N ALA A 15 -27.15 -23.92 49.76
CA ALA A 15 -27.45 -23.02 50.87
C ALA A 15 -27.70 -21.61 50.29
N LEU A 16 -28.92 -21.10 50.46
CA LEU A 16 -29.31 -19.72 50.13
C LEU A 16 -28.80 -18.76 51.21
N PRO A 17 -28.14 -17.64 50.86
CA PRO A 17 -28.03 -16.50 51.76
C PRO A 17 -29.15 -15.49 51.53
N ALA A 18 -29.64 -14.97 52.65
CA ALA A 18 -30.68 -13.96 52.77
C ALA A 18 -30.30 -12.61 52.12
N CYS A 19 -31.34 -11.93 51.62
CA CYS A 19 -31.32 -10.56 51.11
C CYS A 19 -30.89 -9.56 52.19
N GLY A 20 -29.78 -8.87 51.96
CA GLY A 20 -29.43 -7.61 52.62
C GLY A 20 -29.42 -6.49 51.60
N THR A 21 -30.31 -5.51 51.76
CA THR A 21 -30.41 -4.33 50.89
C THR A 21 -29.28 -3.34 51.18
N THR A 22 -28.36 -3.16 50.23
CA THR A 22 -27.40 -2.05 50.24
C THR A 22 -27.71 -1.08 49.09
N LYS A 23 -27.84 0.20 49.45
CA LYS A 23 -28.03 1.35 48.54
C LYS A 23 -26.85 1.43 47.55
N PRO A 24 -27.07 1.71 46.25
CA PRO A 24 -25.98 2.01 45.34
C PRO A 24 -25.39 3.39 45.66
N ALA A 25 -24.07 3.45 45.75
CA ALA A 25 -23.31 4.69 45.83
C ALA A 25 -23.43 5.46 44.50
N ALA A 26 -23.66 6.76 44.59
CA ALA A 26 -23.77 7.65 43.44
C ALA A 26 -22.43 7.76 42.69
N THR A 27 -22.49 7.54 41.37
CA THR A 27 -21.41 7.77 40.43
C THR A 27 -21.11 9.28 40.34
N PRO A 28 -19.83 9.72 40.36
CA PRO A 28 -19.50 11.12 40.12
C PRO A 28 -19.85 11.51 38.68
N PRO A 29 -20.30 12.75 38.42
CA PRO A 29 -20.62 13.20 37.07
C PRO A 29 -19.35 13.27 36.21
N ALA A 30 -19.48 12.83 34.97
CA ALA A 30 -18.44 12.94 33.95
C ALA A 30 -18.10 14.42 33.72
N THR A 31 -16.86 14.80 34.01
CA THR A 31 -16.31 16.10 33.61
C THR A 31 -16.14 16.12 32.10
N THR A 32 -17.04 16.81 31.41
CA THR A 32 -16.88 17.20 30.01
C THR A 32 -15.71 18.18 29.91
N GLY A 33 -14.58 17.71 29.36
CA GLY A 33 -13.49 18.60 28.97
C GLY A 33 -13.93 19.60 27.91
N PRO A 34 -13.33 20.79 27.84
CA PRO A 34 -13.75 21.83 26.91
C PRO A 34 -13.61 21.36 25.46
N ALA A 35 -14.64 21.61 24.66
CA ALA A 35 -14.63 21.39 23.23
C ALA A 35 -13.42 22.06 22.58
N ALA A 36 -12.68 21.32 21.75
CA ALA A 36 -11.56 21.85 21.01
C ALA A 36 -12.02 23.04 20.15
N ALA A 37 -11.34 24.18 20.32
CA ALA A 37 -11.59 25.38 19.52
C ALA A 37 -11.31 25.09 18.02
N PRO A 38 -12.03 25.75 17.09
CA PRO A 38 -11.76 25.63 15.68
C PRO A 38 -10.33 26.11 15.38
N VAL A 39 -9.54 25.27 14.72
CA VAL A 39 -8.24 25.66 14.16
C VAL A 39 -8.49 26.77 13.12
N PRO A 40 -7.83 27.94 13.21
CA PRO A 40 -8.01 29.00 12.23
C PRO A 40 -7.57 28.51 10.85
N ALA A 41 -8.43 28.70 9.86
CA ALA A 41 -8.12 28.45 8.45
C ALA A 41 -6.90 29.30 8.08
N GLY A 42 -5.78 28.63 7.79
CA GLY A 42 -4.60 29.27 7.24
C GLY A 42 -4.95 30.01 5.96
N THR A 43 -4.39 31.20 5.82
CA THR A 43 -4.45 32.04 4.61
C THR A 43 -4.19 31.19 3.37
N PRO A 44 -4.96 31.31 2.28
CA PRO A 44 -4.71 30.56 1.06
C PRO A 44 -3.37 31.01 0.46
N GLY A 45 -2.32 30.25 0.80
CA GLY A 45 -1.08 30.26 0.05
C GLY A 45 -1.40 29.90 -1.39
N ASN A 46 -0.80 30.64 -2.31
CA ASN A 46 -0.84 30.50 -3.76
C ASN A 46 -1.24 29.07 -4.19
N VAL A 47 -2.47 28.90 -4.67
CA VAL A 47 -2.97 27.59 -5.11
C VAL A 47 -2.15 27.20 -6.33
N ALA A 48 -1.14 26.35 -6.12
CA ALA A 48 -0.45 25.68 -7.23
C ALA A 48 -1.55 25.08 -8.12
N ALA A 49 -1.51 25.38 -9.42
CA ALA A 49 -2.49 24.86 -10.36
C ALA A 49 -2.62 23.34 -10.16
N ALA A 50 -3.83 22.86 -9.95
CA ALA A 50 -4.07 21.44 -9.67
C ALA A 50 -3.49 20.58 -10.80
N VAL A 51 -2.73 19.55 -10.45
CA VAL A 51 -2.14 18.63 -11.42
C VAL A 51 -3.27 17.96 -12.22
N VAL A 52 -3.21 18.10 -13.54
CA VAL A 52 -4.14 17.43 -14.45
C VAL A 52 -3.59 16.06 -14.81
N VAL A 53 -4.25 15.00 -14.33
CA VAL A 53 -3.76 13.62 -14.50
C VAL A 53 -4.00 13.10 -15.91
N GLY A 54 -3.34 12.00 -16.30
CA GLY A 54 -3.49 11.42 -17.63
C GLY A 54 -4.95 11.08 -17.98
N ALA A 55 -5.73 10.64 -16.99
CA ALA A 55 -7.15 10.30 -17.16
C ALA A 55 -8.08 11.48 -17.45
N GLU A 56 -7.66 12.72 -17.15
CA GLU A 56 -8.48 13.91 -17.41
C GLU A 56 -8.28 14.45 -18.84
N GLN A 57 -7.23 14.00 -19.53
CA GLN A 57 -6.86 14.44 -20.89
C GLN A 57 -7.50 13.56 -21.97
N LEU A 58 -8.83 13.45 -21.93
CA LEU A 58 -9.62 12.57 -22.79
C LEU A 58 -9.29 12.73 -24.29
N GLU A 59 -9.05 13.95 -24.75
CA GLU A 59 -8.69 14.28 -26.13
C GLU A 59 -7.37 13.65 -26.59
N LYS A 60 -6.45 13.34 -25.68
CA LYS A 60 -5.15 12.73 -26.00
C LYS A 60 -5.28 11.26 -26.37
N TYR A 61 -6.28 10.56 -25.84
CA TYR A 61 -6.35 9.11 -25.97
C TYR A 61 -7.68 8.57 -26.52
N LEU A 62 -8.80 9.27 -26.40
CA LEU A 62 -10.08 8.82 -26.98
C LEU A 62 -9.99 8.49 -28.48
N PRO A 63 -9.29 9.26 -29.34
CA PRO A 63 -9.16 8.92 -30.75
C PRO A 63 -8.52 7.54 -30.99
N GLN A 64 -7.59 7.14 -30.13
CA GLN A 64 -6.85 5.88 -30.22
C GLN A 64 -7.71 4.67 -29.78
N LEU A 65 -8.77 4.91 -29.02
CA LEU A 65 -9.71 3.89 -28.53
C LEU A 65 -10.88 3.63 -29.48
N LYS A 66 -11.02 4.43 -30.55
CA LYS A 66 -12.13 4.27 -31.51
C LYS A 66 -12.07 2.88 -32.15
N ASN A 67 -13.20 2.17 -32.13
CA ASN A 67 -13.36 0.82 -32.66
C ASN A 67 -12.43 -0.24 -32.01
N LYS A 68 -11.89 0.03 -30.81
CA LYS A 68 -11.10 -0.94 -30.02
C LYS A 68 -11.94 -1.54 -28.91
N ARG A 69 -11.71 -2.81 -28.60
CA ARG A 69 -12.18 -3.45 -27.36
C ARG A 69 -11.23 -3.09 -26.23
N VAL A 70 -11.72 -2.39 -25.23
CA VAL A 70 -10.91 -1.80 -24.16
C VAL A 70 -11.04 -2.61 -22.88
N GLY A 71 -9.92 -3.07 -22.35
CA GLY A 71 -9.81 -3.61 -21.00
C GLY A 71 -9.28 -2.54 -20.04
N LEU A 72 -9.85 -2.44 -18.83
CA LEU A 72 -9.47 -1.43 -17.84
C LEU A 72 -8.83 -2.09 -16.61
N VAL A 73 -7.57 -1.79 -16.33
CA VAL A 73 -6.89 -2.13 -15.08
C VAL A 73 -7.01 -0.93 -14.16
N ILE A 74 -8.02 -0.96 -13.29
CA ILE A 74 -8.46 0.20 -12.52
C ILE A 74 -8.84 -0.19 -11.09
N ASN A 75 -8.82 0.79 -10.19
CA ASN A 75 -9.45 0.66 -8.88
C ASN A 75 -10.27 1.91 -8.50
N GLN A 76 -10.62 2.07 -7.22
CA GLN A 76 -11.47 3.17 -6.75
C GLN A 76 -10.87 4.57 -6.94
N THR A 77 -9.55 4.64 -7.17
CA THR A 77 -8.80 5.87 -7.43
C THR A 77 -8.89 6.31 -8.89
N SER A 78 -9.34 5.42 -9.79
CA SER A 78 -9.49 5.67 -11.22
C SER A 78 -10.70 6.55 -11.49
N ARG A 79 -10.48 7.87 -11.42
CA ARG A 79 -11.53 8.90 -11.54
C ARG A 79 -11.13 10.01 -12.50
N VAL A 80 -12.16 10.61 -13.08
CA VAL A 80 -12.13 11.84 -13.89
C VAL A 80 -13.13 12.80 -13.25
N GLY A 81 -12.63 13.82 -12.55
CA GLY A 81 -13.45 14.59 -11.60
C GLY A 81 -14.09 13.68 -10.55
N SER A 82 -15.41 13.75 -10.40
CA SER A 82 -16.16 12.91 -9.44
C SER A 82 -16.56 11.53 -9.97
N ALA A 83 -16.49 11.30 -11.29
CA ALA A 83 -16.93 10.06 -11.93
C ALA A 83 -15.79 9.03 -12.02
N PHE A 84 -16.12 7.74 -11.99
CA PHE A 84 -15.15 6.68 -12.28
C PHE A 84 -14.78 6.67 -13.77
N LEU A 85 -13.53 6.35 -14.09
CA LEU A 85 -13.05 6.29 -15.47
C LEU A 85 -13.92 5.38 -16.35
N VAL A 86 -14.29 4.20 -15.85
CA VAL A 86 -15.16 3.26 -16.60
C VAL A 86 -16.49 3.89 -17.01
N ASP A 87 -17.11 4.66 -16.12
CA ASP A 87 -18.39 5.31 -16.38
C ASP A 87 -18.21 6.43 -17.41
N THR A 88 -17.13 7.22 -17.26
CA THR A 88 -16.76 8.29 -18.20
C THR A 88 -16.49 7.75 -19.61
N LEU A 89 -15.69 6.69 -19.76
CA LEU A 89 -15.35 6.13 -21.07
C LEU A 89 -16.58 5.54 -21.78
N ARG A 90 -17.44 4.83 -21.05
CA ARG A 90 -18.68 4.30 -21.62
C ARG A 90 -19.64 5.40 -22.06
N ALA A 91 -19.77 6.46 -21.28
CA ALA A 91 -20.58 7.63 -21.66
C ALA A 91 -20.04 8.34 -22.92
N ARG A 92 -18.75 8.17 -23.24
CA ARG A 92 -18.11 8.67 -24.47
C ARG A 92 -18.11 7.65 -25.61
N GLY A 93 -18.85 6.53 -25.48
CA GLY A 93 -19.00 5.52 -26.53
C GLY A 93 -17.81 4.57 -26.68
N VAL A 94 -16.90 4.50 -25.70
CA VAL A 94 -15.80 3.53 -25.70
C VAL A 94 -16.34 2.13 -25.42
N ASN A 95 -15.93 1.15 -26.24
CA ASN A 95 -16.31 -0.25 -26.08
C ASN A 95 -15.45 -0.92 -24.98
N VAL A 96 -15.84 -0.71 -23.73
CA VAL A 96 -15.21 -1.35 -22.57
C VAL A 96 -15.73 -2.78 -22.41
N THR A 97 -14.84 -3.77 -22.55
CA THR A 97 -15.21 -5.20 -22.53
C THR A 97 -14.88 -5.90 -21.23
N ALA A 98 -13.86 -5.45 -20.51
CA ALA A 98 -13.42 -6.06 -19.24
C ALA A 98 -12.83 -5.02 -18.27
N ILE A 99 -13.01 -5.29 -16.98
CA ILE A 99 -12.34 -4.62 -15.85
C ILE A 99 -11.44 -5.65 -15.18
N PHE A 100 -10.17 -5.34 -15.02
CA PHE A 100 -9.18 -6.12 -14.30
C PHE A 100 -8.95 -5.45 -12.95
N ALA A 101 -9.56 -6.00 -11.91
CA ALA A 101 -9.51 -5.42 -10.58
C ALA A 101 -8.32 -6.00 -9.79
N PRO A 102 -7.40 -5.16 -9.31
CA PRO A 102 -6.23 -5.58 -8.51
C PRO A 102 -6.65 -5.87 -7.07
N GLU A 103 -5.75 -5.71 -6.11
CA GLU A 103 -6.07 -5.76 -4.69
C GLU A 103 -7.18 -4.75 -4.29
N HIS A 104 -8.08 -5.13 -3.37
CA HIS A 104 -9.21 -4.32 -2.82
C HIS A 104 -10.38 -3.99 -3.76
N GLY A 105 -10.48 -4.61 -4.93
CA GLY A 105 -11.59 -4.35 -5.84
C GLY A 105 -11.36 -3.10 -6.68
N PHE A 106 -12.43 -2.62 -7.32
CA PHE A 106 -12.35 -1.40 -8.12
C PHE A 106 -13.34 -0.29 -7.76
N ARG A 107 -14.37 -0.56 -6.97
CA ARG A 107 -15.30 0.48 -6.47
C ARG A 107 -15.01 0.95 -5.04
N GLY A 108 -14.08 0.28 -4.33
CA GLY A 108 -13.71 0.64 -2.97
C GLY A 108 -14.70 0.16 -1.90
N GLU A 109 -15.52 -0.84 -2.25
CA GLU A 109 -16.55 -1.43 -1.39
C GLU A 109 -16.02 -2.68 -0.65
N GLU A 110 -14.86 -3.21 -1.05
CA GLU A 110 -14.27 -4.44 -0.53
C GLU A 110 -13.26 -4.19 0.60
N ALA A 111 -13.14 -5.13 1.52
CA ALA A 111 -12.17 -5.08 2.61
C ALA A 111 -10.72 -5.34 2.14
N ASP A 112 -9.75 -5.02 3.01
CA ASP A 112 -8.32 -5.33 2.77
C ASP A 112 -8.10 -6.85 2.61
N GLY A 113 -7.33 -7.26 1.60
CA GLY A 113 -7.08 -8.67 1.27
C GLY A 113 -8.28 -9.47 0.76
N ALA A 114 -9.45 -8.86 0.55
CA ALA A 114 -10.63 -9.56 0.04
C ALA A 114 -10.38 -10.12 -1.38
N THR A 115 -10.73 -11.39 -1.59
CA THR A 115 -10.70 -11.99 -2.92
C THR A 115 -11.90 -11.52 -3.71
N ILE A 116 -11.66 -10.70 -4.74
CA ILE A 116 -12.69 -10.35 -5.70
C ILE A 116 -12.99 -11.60 -6.52
N LYS A 117 -14.27 -11.98 -6.59
CA LYS A 117 -14.71 -13.03 -7.50
C LYS A 117 -14.98 -12.43 -8.86
N ASP A 118 -14.65 -13.17 -9.90
CA ASP A 118 -15.08 -12.87 -11.27
C ASP A 118 -16.60 -12.65 -11.31
N GLY A 119 -17.03 -11.66 -12.08
CA GLY A 119 -18.43 -11.27 -12.10
C GLY A 119 -18.75 -10.20 -13.13
N ARG A 120 -19.79 -9.42 -12.87
CA ARG A 120 -20.16 -8.24 -13.64
C ARG A 120 -20.31 -7.06 -12.71
N ASP A 121 -19.84 -5.90 -13.16
CA ASP A 121 -20.11 -4.66 -12.46
C ASP A 121 -21.61 -4.33 -12.54
N ALA A 122 -22.26 -4.18 -11.40
CA ALA A 122 -23.71 -3.94 -11.33
C ALA A 122 -24.12 -2.64 -12.05
N ARG A 123 -23.26 -1.63 -12.08
CA ARG A 123 -23.55 -0.33 -12.68
C ARG A 123 -23.33 -0.29 -14.19
N SER A 124 -22.20 -0.83 -14.67
CA SER A 124 -21.84 -0.77 -16.09
C SER A 124 -22.21 -2.02 -16.88
N GLY A 125 -22.46 -3.15 -16.21
CA GLY A 125 -22.67 -4.46 -16.82
C GLY A 125 -21.38 -5.12 -17.37
N VAL A 126 -20.24 -4.44 -17.28
CA VAL A 126 -18.94 -4.91 -17.80
C VAL A 126 -18.43 -6.11 -16.99
N ALA A 127 -17.79 -7.07 -17.67
CA ALA A 127 -17.17 -8.21 -17.00
C ALA A 127 -16.03 -7.76 -16.07
N VAL A 128 -16.00 -8.27 -14.85
CA VAL A 128 -14.94 -8.01 -13.87
C VAL A 128 -14.11 -9.29 -13.70
N ARG A 129 -12.80 -9.15 -13.83
CA ARG A 129 -11.79 -10.21 -13.67
C ARG A 129 -10.86 -9.83 -12.53
N SER A 130 -10.64 -10.75 -11.60
CA SER A 130 -9.66 -10.54 -10.54
C SER A 130 -8.25 -10.77 -11.07
N VAL A 131 -7.36 -9.78 -10.88
CA VAL A 131 -5.91 -9.90 -11.12
C VAL A 131 -5.14 -9.87 -9.79
N TYR A 132 -5.71 -10.49 -8.77
CA TYR A 132 -5.12 -10.66 -7.44
C TYR A 132 -5.25 -12.10 -6.91
N GLY A 133 -4.48 -12.45 -5.88
CA GLY A 133 -4.52 -13.78 -5.27
C GLY A 133 -3.93 -14.87 -6.17
N LYS A 134 -4.77 -15.81 -6.63
CA LYS A 134 -4.35 -16.96 -7.47
C LYS A 134 -3.95 -16.53 -8.88
N THR A 135 -4.58 -15.50 -9.41
CA THR A 135 -4.35 -15.00 -10.77
C THR A 135 -3.88 -13.57 -10.67
N LYS A 136 -2.55 -13.33 -10.70
CA LYS A 136 -1.97 -11.98 -10.63
C LYS A 136 -1.66 -11.37 -11.99
N LYS A 137 -1.48 -12.23 -12.98
CA LYS A 137 -1.22 -11.89 -14.38
C LYS A 137 -2.48 -12.21 -15.20
N PRO A 138 -2.99 -11.28 -16.04
CA PRO A 138 -4.09 -11.59 -16.95
C PRO A 138 -3.78 -12.82 -17.80
N THR A 139 -4.73 -13.76 -17.88
CA THR A 139 -4.56 -14.96 -18.71
C THR A 139 -4.89 -14.66 -20.18
N PRO A 140 -4.43 -15.49 -21.13
CA PRO A 140 -4.79 -15.34 -22.55
C PRO A 140 -6.31 -15.26 -22.76
N GLU A 141 -7.09 -16.06 -22.03
CA GLU A 141 -8.54 -16.11 -22.12
C GLU A 141 -9.17 -14.81 -21.63
N MET A 142 -8.63 -14.20 -20.58
CA MET A 142 -9.10 -12.90 -20.10
C MET A 142 -8.84 -11.77 -21.11
N LEU A 143 -7.83 -11.93 -21.99
CA LEU A 143 -7.42 -10.95 -23.00
C LEU A 143 -7.97 -11.25 -24.41
N ALA A 144 -8.76 -12.31 -24.59
CA ALA A 144 -9.30 -12.70 -25.90
C ALA A 144 -10.15 -11.57 -26.52
N ASP A 145 -10.93 -10.88 -25.68
CA ASP A 145 -11.82 -9.78 -26.04
C ASP A 145 -11.28 -8.40 -25.74
N VAL A 146 -9.95 -8.24 -25.73
CA VAL A 146 -9.27 -6.97 -25.49
C VAL A 146 -8.28 -6.70 -26.62
N ASP A 147 -8.27 -5.47 -27.12
CA ASP A 147 -7.27 -4.98 -28.08
C ASP A 147 -6.25 -4.04 -27.40
N VAL A 148 -6.74 -3.24 -26.43
CA VAL A 148 -5.94 -2.31 -25.64
C VAL A 148 -6.30 -2.40 -24.16
N LEU A 149 -5.29 -2.49 -23.30
CA LEU A 149 -5.41 -2.38 -21.86
C LEU A 149 -5.09 -0.96 -21.42
N ILE A 150 -5.97 -0.34 -20.65
CA ILE A 150 -5.70 0.93 -20.00
C ILE A 150 -5.34 0.66 -18.54
N PHE A 151 -4.18 1.14 -18.11
CA PHE A 151 -3.79 1.13 -16.70
C PHE A 151 -4.00 2.53 -16.11
N ASP A 152 -4.87 2.65 -15.11
CA ASP A 152 -5.16 3.90 -14.42
C ASP A 152 -5.40 3.63 -12.93
N ILE A 153 -4.33 3.62 -12.14
CA ILE A 153 -4.37 3.37 -10.71
C ILE A 153 -3.40 4.34 -10.01
N GLN A 154 -3.86 4.98 -8.93
CA GLN A 154 -3.02 5.77 -8.06
C GLN A 154 -2.12 4.88 -7.20
N ASP A 155 -0.81 4.97 -7.43
CA ASP A 155 0.23 4.33 -6.63
C ASP A 155 0.69 5.22 -5.46
N VAL A 156 1.60 4.73 -4.61
CA VAL A 156 2.16 5.48 -3.46
C VAL A 156 3.68 5.64 -3.48
N GLY A 157 4.39 5.13 -4.49
CA GLY A 157 5.82 5.32 -4.67
C GLY A 157 6.71 4.41 -3.83
N ALA A 158 6.20 3.26 -3.41
CA ALA A 158 6.94 2.27 -2.64
C ALA A 158 6.91 0.92 -3.34
N ARG A 159 8.06 0.24 -3.43
CA ARG A 159 8.22 -1.01 -4.20
C ARG A 159 7.24 -2.11 -3.79
N PHE A 160 6.95 -2.21 -2.50
CA PHE A 160 6.03 -3.22 -1.95
C PHE A 160 4.54 -2.86 -2.06
N TYR A 161 4.21 -1.70 -2.64
CA TYR A 161 2.83 -1.40 -3.00
C TYR A 161 2.49 -2.04 -4.35
N THR A 162 1.62 -3.04 -4.35
CA THR A 162 1.59 -4.07 -5.40
C THR A 162 0.95 -3.64 -6.73
N PHE A 163 0.49 -2.40 -6.87
CA PHE A 163 -0.07 -1.91 -8.14
C PHE A 163 0.98 -1.81 -9.24
N ILE A 164 2.24 -1.45 -8.91
CA ILE A 164 3.33 -1.50 -9.90
C ILE A 164 3.70 -2.93 -10.31
N SER A 165 3.55 -3.90 -9.41
CA SER A 165 3.71 -5.33 -9.75
C SER A 165 2.58 -5.82 -10.66
N THR A 166 1.36 -5.29 -10.47
CA THR A 166 0.23 -5.51 -11.38
C THR A 166 0.51 -4.90 -12.76
N LEU A 167 1.06 -3.68 -12.81
CA LEU A 167 1.49 -3.03 -14.06
C LEU A 167 2.49 -3.90 -14.83
N HIS A 168 3.53 -4.43 -14.15
CA HIS A 168 4.50 -5.34 -14.76
C HIS A 168 3.80 -6.55 -15.41
N TYR A 169 2.94 -7.24 -14.68
CA TYR A 169 2.25 -8.42 -15.23
C TYR A 169 1.25 -8.10 -16.34
N VAL A 170 0.59 -6.95 -16.29
CA VAL A 170 -0.28 -6.46 -17.35
C VAL A 170 0.52 -6.21 -18.63
N MET A 171 1.66 -5.53 -18.52
CA MET A 171 2.57 -5.30 -19.64
C MET A 171 3.12 -6.60 -20.21
N GLU A 172 3.51 -7.55 -19.36
CA GLU A 172 4.01 -8.85 -19.77
C GLU A 172 2.95 -9.65 -20.53
N ALA A 173 1.74 -9.76 -19.98
CA ALA A 173 0.63 -10.45 -20.63
C ALA A 173 0.24 -9.78 -21.96
N ALA A 174 0.23 -8.46 -22.02
CA ALA A 174 -0.02 -7.71 -23.25
C ALA A 174 1.05 -7.98 -24.31
N ALA A 175 2.33 -7.97 -23.94
CA ALA A 175 3.44 -8.28 -24.84
C ALA A 175 3.39 -9.73 -25.35
N GLU A 176 2.95 -10.68 -24.53
CA GLU A 176 2.77 -12.08 -24.94
C GLU A 176 1.60 -12.28 -25.91
N GLN A 177 0.53 -11.49 -25.77
CA GLN A 177 -0.69 -11.63 -26.55
C GLN A 177 -0.86 -10.55 -27.64
N ASN A 178 0.22 -9.82 -27.94
CA ASN A 178 0.25 -8.73 -28.93
C ASN A 178 -0.84 -7.66 -28.72
N LYS A 179 -1.09 -7.30 -27.45
CA LYS A 179 -2.02 -6.23 -27.06
C LYS A 179 -1.29 -4.93 -26.80
N ALA A 180 -1.98 -3.80 -27.00
CA ALA A 180 -1.47 -2.49 -26.63
C ALA A 180 -1.73 -2.22 -25.14
N VAL A 181 -0.85 -1.45 -24.50
CA VAL A 181 -1.05 -0.90 -23.16
C VAL A 181 -0.99 0.62 -23.22
N LEU A 182 -2.00 1.26 -22.64
CA LEU A 182 -2.09 2.70 -22.44
C LEU A 182 -2.02 2.99 -20.94
N VAL A 183 -0.98 3.68 -20.48
CA VAL A 183 -0.88 4.13 -19.08
C VAL A 183 -1.38 5.57 -18.99
N LEU A 184 -2.39 5.79 -18.14
CA LEU A 184 -2.85 7.12 -17.78
C LEU A 184 -2.10 7.56 -16.53
N ASP A 185 -1.10 8.42 -16.71
CA ASP A 185 -0.12 8.65 -15.65
C ASP A 185 -0.70 9.49 -14.50
N ARG A 186 -0.16 9.26 -13.30
CA ARG A 186 -0.60 9.89 -12.05
C ARG A 186 0.61 10.31 -11.19
N PRO A 187 0.46 11.33 -10.32
CA PRO A 187 1.53 11.75 -9.44
C PRO A 187 2.01 10.61 -8.55
N ASN A 188 3.32 10.52 -8.34
CA ASN A 188 3.86 9.70 -7.26
C ASN A 188 3.85 10.56 -5.98
N PRO A 189 3.03 10.24 -4.95
CA PRO A 189 2.99 11.02 -3.72
C PRO A 189 4.27 10.89 -2.88
N ASN A 190 5.21 10.03 -3.28
CA ASN A 190 6.58 9.92 -2.79
C ASN A 190 7.63 10.14 -3.91
N GLY A 191 7.30 10.87 -4.99
CA GLY A 191 8.18 11.11 -6.15
C GLY A 191 9.52 11.79 -5.81
N ASP A 192 9.51 12.60 -4.76
CA ASP A 192 10.66 13.31 -4.18
C ASP A 192 11.57 12.42 -3.30
N LEU A 193 11.35 11.09 -3.25
CA LEU A 193 12.20 10.15 -2.52
C LEU A 193 12.70 9.03 -3.44
N VAL A 194 14.03 8.90 -3.50
CA VAL A 194 14.72 7.77 -4.12
C VAL A 194 15.74 7.22 -3.12
N ASP A 195 15.36 6.18 -2.39
CA ASP A 195 16.17 5.64 -1.28
C ASP A 195 15.83 4.17 -0.95
N GLY A 196 16.77 3.52 -0.26
CA GLY A 196 16.72 2.14 0.19
C GLY A 196 17.43 1.17 -0.76
N PRO A 197 17.68 -0.07 -0.29
CA PRO A 197 18.31 -1.12 -1.07
C PRO A 197 17.50 -1.48 -2.32
N VAL A 198 18.21 -1.58 -3.44
CA VAL A 198 17.67 -2.08 -4.72
C VAL A 198 17.36 -3.57 -4.59
N LEU A 199 16.21 -3.99 -5.09
CA LEU A 199 15.76 -5.37 -5.02
C LEU A 199 16.77 -6.34 -5.67
N GLU A 200 17.25 -7.29 -4.89
CA GLU A 200 18.05 -8.41 -5.36
C GLU A 200 17.15 -9.50 -5.98
N PRO A 201 17.57 -10.15 -7.09
CA PRO A 201 16.77 -11.17 -7.76
C PRO A 201 16.30 -12.32 -6.86
N ALA A 202 17.08 -12.67 -5.83
CA ALA A 202 16.76 -13.72 -4.87
C ALA A 202 15.50 -13.42 -4.03
N HIS A 203 15.10 -12.16 -3.92
CA HIS A 203 13.94 -11.72 -3.13
C HIS A 203 12.75 -11.29 -4.00
N ARG A 204 12.83 -11.53 -5.31
CA ARG A 204 11.75 -11.22 -6.25
C ARG A 204 10.46 -11.92 -5.84
N SER A 205 9.40 -11.14 -5.69
CA SER A 205 8.07 -11.60 -5.28
C SER A 205 6.99 -10.61 -5.75
N PHE A 206 5.72 -10.83 -5.40
CA PHE A 206 4.68 -9.87 -5.81
C PHE A 206 4.79 -8.51 -5.11
N VAL A 207 5.50 -8.42 -3.98
CA VAL A 207 5.82 -7.15 -3.29
C VAL A 207 7.15 -6.53 -3.79
N GLY A 208 7.66 -7.03 -4.91
CA GLY A 208 8.86 -6.51 -5.56
C GLY A 208 9.24 -7.39 -6.74
N LEU A 209 8.85 -6.98 -7.96
CA LEU A 209 9.16 -7.70 -9.20
C LEU A 209 10.37 -7.14 -9.93
N ASP A 210 10.49 -5.82 -9.94
CA ASP A 210 11.47 -5.06 -10.69
C ASP A 210 12.63 -4.62 -9.78
N PRO A 211 13.86 -4.44 -10.32
CA PRO A 211 15.04 -4.05 -9.54
C PRO A 211 14.98 -2.57 -9.13
N LEU A 212 14.02 -2.24 -8.28
CA LEU A 212 13.76 -0.92 -7.73
C LEU A 212 14.31 -0.82 -6.30
N PRO A 213 14.77 0.36 -5.84
CA PRO A 213 14.93 0.64 -4.42
C PRO A 213 13.56 0.66 -3.71
N ILE A 214 13.55 0.73 -2.37
CA ILE A 214 12.30 0.75 -1.59
C ILE A 214 11.40 1.91 -2.02
N ALA A 215 11.95 3.13 -2.05
CA ALA A 215 11.29 4.30 -2.63
C ALA A 215 11.97 4.61 -3.96
N HIS A 216 11.23 4.51 -5.06
CA HIS A 216 11.78 4.55 -6.42
C HIS A 216 11.66 5.91 -7.11
N GLY A 217 10.83 6.81 -6.59
CA GLY A 217 10.62 8.16 -7.13
C GLY A 217 10.14 8.19 -8.59
N LEU A 218 9.54 7.12 -9.10
CA LEU A 218 8.98 7.09 -10.48
C LEU A 218 7.46 7.20 -10.40
N THR A 219 6.86 7.91 -11.33
CA THR A 219 5.44 7.76 -11.65
C THR A 219 5.19 6.40 -12.32
N VAL A 220 3.93 5.98 -12.42
CA VAL A 220 3.59 4.69 -13.06
C VAL A 220 3.89 4.72 -14.56
N GLY A 221 3.77 5.87 -15.23
CA GLY A 221 4.12 6.05 -16.63
C GLY A 221 5.63 5.97 -16.88
N GLU A 222 6.45 6.62 -16.05
CA GLU A 222 7.91 6.52 -16.13
C GLU A 222 8.37 5.08 -15.84
N LEU A 223 7.79 4.42 -14.83
CA LEU A 223 8.10 3.02 -14.52
C LEU A 223 7.70 2.07 -15.66
N ALA A 224 6.53 2.24 -16.28
CA ALA A 224 6.14 1.46 -17.45
C ALA A 224 7.15 1.61 -18.60
N THR A 225 7.60 2.84 -18.84
CA THR A 225 8.60 3.12 -19.88
C THR A 225 9.94 2.45 -19.54
N MET A 226 10.35 2.49 -18.26
CA MET A 226 11.55 1.84 -17.76
C MET A 226 11.50 0.31 -17.89
N ILE A 227 10.39 -0.32 -17.49
CA ILE A 227 10.17 -1.78 -17.64
C ILE A 227 10.38 -2.22 -19.09
N ASN A 228 9.84 -1.46 -20.05
CA ASN A 228 9.97 -1.72 -21.48
C ASN A 228 11.38 -1.44 -22.02
N GLY A 229 12.00 -0.34 -21.58
CA GLY A 229 13.32 0.10 -22.02
C GLY A 229 14.44 -0.83 -21.56
N GLU A 230 14.39 -1.25 -20.30
CA GLU A 230 15.34 -2.16 -19.68
C GLU A 230 15.01 -3.65 -19.90
N GLN A 231 13.97 -3.95 -20.69
CA GLN A 231 13.58 -5.30 -21.09
C GLN A 231 13.31 -6.24 -19.90
N TRP A 232 12.65 -5.74 -18.86
CA TRP A 232 12.37 -6.50 -17.63
C TRP A 232 11.24 -7.53 -17.76
N LEU A 233 10.46 -7.48 -18.84
CA LEU A 233 9.42 -8.47 -19.13
C LEU A 233 10.06 -9.81 -19.55
N ALA A 234 9.38 -10.93 -19.26
CA ALA A 234 9.87 -12.27 -19.60
C ALA A 234 10.35 -12.39 -21.06
N GLY A 235 11.53 -12.98 -21.24
CA GLY A 235 12.16 -13.17 -22.54
C GLY A 235 12.66 -11.87 -23.21
N GLY A 236 12.76 -10.77 -22.46
CA GLY A 236 13.16 -9.47 -22.98
C GLY A 236 12.13 -8.83 -23.92
N LYS A 237 10.88 -9.29 -23.82
CA LYS A 237 9.76 -8.78 -24.64
C LYS A 237 9.50 -7.30 -24.35
N LYS A 238 8.92 -6.62 -25.32
CA LYS A 238 8.45 -5.25 -25.19
C LYS A 238 6.96 -5.18 -25.49
N CYS A 239 6.23 -4.48 -24.63
CA CYS A 239 4.82 -4.18 -24.86
C CYS A 239 4.68 -3.00 -25.83
N GLN A 240 3.61 -2.99 -26.64
CA GLN A 240 3.18 -1.80 -27.40
C GLN A 240 2.61 -0.77 -26.42
N LEU A 241 3.50 0.03 -25.83
CA LEU A 241 3.19 0.96 -24.75
C LEU A 241 2.95 2.38 -25.28
N THR A 242 1.89 3.01 -24.80
CA THR A 242 1.66 4.45 -24.87
C THR A 242 1.46 4.98 -23.45
N VAL A 243 2.09 6.10 -23.12
CA VAL A 243 1.87 6.80 -21.84
C VAL A 243 1.20 8.13 -22.15
N VAL A 244 0.12 8.46 -21.44
CA VAL A 244 -0.45 9.81 -21.41
C VAL A 244 0.14 10.50 -20.19
N PRO A 245 1.18 11.34 -20.34
CA PRO A 245 1.78 12.05 -19.22
C PRO A 245 0.77 13.04 -18.63
N MET A 246 0.99 13.44 -17.39
CA MET A 246 0.29 14.57 -16.79
C MET A 246 0.59 15.85 -17.57
N ALA A 247 -0.39 16.74 -17.69
CA ALA A 247 -0.29 17.86 -18.63
C ALA A 247 0.82 18.87 -18.24
N ALA A 248 0.64 19.56 -17.12
CA ALA A 248 1.57 20.51 -16.54
C ALA A 248 1.32 20.61 -15.04
N GLY A 249 2.27 21.17 -14.30
CA GLY A 249 2.13 21.42 -12.85
C GLY A 249 2.60 20.27 -11.95
N TYR A 250 3.20 19.21 -12.52
CA TYR A 250 3.88 18.17 -11.75
C TYR A 250 5.38 18.17 -12.04
N THR A 251 6.15 18.20 -10.96
CA THR A 251 7.56 17.82 -10.88
C THR A 251 7.68 16.76 -9.79
N HIS A 252 8.78 16.03 -9.72
CA HIS A 252 8.98 15.06 -8.64
C HIS A 252 8.99 15.71 -7.24
N ALA A 253 9.25 17.03 -7.14
CA ALA A 253 9.14 17.79 -5.90
C ALA A 253 7.71 18.21 -5.53
N THR A 254 6.73 17.99 -6.41
CA THR A 254 5.34 18.41 -6.19
C THR A 254 4.69 17.55 -5.10
N THR A 255 4.26 18.19 -4.00
CA THR A 255 3.49 17.52 -2.97
C THR A 255 2.07 17.23 -3.48
N TYR A 256 1.66 15.97 -3.42
CA TYR A 256 0.35 15.54 -3.92
C TYR A 256 -0.44 14.79 -2.83
N PRO A 257 -1.30 15.47 -2.06
CA PRO A 257 -2.28 14.83 -1.20
C PRO A 257 -3.30 14.07 -2.04
N LEU A 258 -3.42 12.76 -1.81
CA LEU A 258 -4.28 11.90 -2.62
C LEU A 258 -5.76 12.27 -2.42
N PRO A 259 -6.53 12.54 -3.50
CA PRO A 259 -7.95 12.88 -3.39
C PRO A 259 -8.82 11.68 -3.00
N VAL A 260 -8.32 10.47 -3.23
CA VAL A 260 -8.96 9.20 -2.88
C VAL A 260 -7.94 8.34 -2.15
N ARG A 261 -8.35 7.71 -1.05
CA ARG A 261 -7.50 6.77 -0.32
C ARG A 261 -7.07 5.61 -1.23
N PRO A 262 -5.76 5.32 -1.33
CA PRO A 262 -5.27 4.30 -2.25
C PRO A 262 -5.52 2.89 -1.70
N SER A 263 -5.61 2.72 -0.38
CA SER A 263 -6.02 1.49 0.32
C SER A 263 -6.73 1.81 1.64
N PRO A 264 -7.46 0.85 2.24
CA PRO A 264 -8.14 1.05 3.52
C PRO A 264 -7.19 1.44 4.67
N ASN A 265 -5.94 0.97 4.65
CA ASN A 265 -4.94 1.22 5.69
C ASN A 265 -3.99 2.37 5.38
N LEU A 266 -4.18 3.13 4.29
CA LEU A 266 -3.47 4.39 4.05
C LEU A 266 -4.47 5.56 4.01
N PRO A 267 -5.08 5.91 5.17
CA PRO A 267 -6.24 6.79 5.21
C PRO A 267 -5.92 8.29 5.03
N THR A 268 -4.66 8.68 5.16
CA THR A 268 -4.20 10.08 5.20
C THR A 268 -3.00 10.29 4.27
N HIS A 269 -2.74 11.53 3.88
CA HIS A 269 -1.49 11.87 3.19
C HIS A 269 -0.25 11.52 4.04
N HIS A 270 -0.32 11.71 5.35
CA HIS A 270 0.80 11.44 6.25
C HIS A 270 1.17 9.95 6.31
N SER A 271 0.18 9.06 6.47
CA SER A 271 0.39 7.60 6.38
C SER A 271 1.03 7.18 5.06
N VAL A 272 0.63 7.77 3.93
CA VAL A 272 1.23 7.54 2.60
C VAL A 272 2.70 7.95 2.56
N ARG A 273 3.05 9.07 3.21
CA ARG A 273 4.43 9.57 3.27
C ARG A 273 5.31 8.74 4.21
N LEU A 274 4.75 8.20 5.30
CA LEU A 274 5.44 7.29 6.22
C LEU A 274 5.61 5.89 5.66
N TYR A 275 4.72 5.46 4.77
CA TYR A 275 4.61 4.09 4.28
C TYR A 275 5.93 3.47 3.80
N PRO A 276 6.79 4.13 2.98
CA PRO A 276 8.07 3.56 2.56
C PRO A 276 8.99 3.15 3.72
N SER A 277 8.92 3.86 4.86
CA SER A 277 9.76 3.58 6.04
C SER A 277 9.08 2.59 6.99
N ILE A 278 7.79 2.80 7.25
CA ILE A 278 7.05 2.05 8.28
C ILE A 278 6.62 0.67 7.80
N CYS A 279 6.39 0.46 6.50
CA CYS A 279 5.96 -0.84 6.00
C CYS A 279 7.03 -1.94 6.13
N LEU A 280 8.30 -1.60 6.36
CA LEU A 280 9.34 -2.58 6.72
C LEU A 280 8.98 -3.37 7.99
N PHE A 281 8.23 -2.76 8.92
CA PHE A 281 7.76 -3.43 10.14
C PHE A 281 6.75 -4.53 9.87
N GLU A 282 6.09 -4.59 8.71
CA GLU A 282 5.26 -5.75 8.34
C GLU A 282 6.10 -7.03 8.18
N GLY A 283 7.41 -6.90 7.97
CA GLY A 283 8.39 -7.98 8.02
C GLY A 283 8.91 -8.26 9.43
N THR A 284 8.31 -7.73 10.49
CA THR A 284 8.77 -7.85 11.89
C THR A 284 7.65 -8.26 12.83
N ASN A 285 7.95 -8.42 14.12
CA ASN A 285 6.95 -8.62 15.19
C ASN A 285 6.30 -7.31 15.70
N VAL A 286 6.46 -6.19 14.98
CA VAL A 286 5.93 -4.87 15.34
C VAL A 286 4.66 -4.58 14.53
N SER A 287 3.58 -4.22 15.23
CA SER A 287 2.36 -3.72 14.59
C SER A 287 2.61 -2.33 14.01
N VAL A 288 2.14 -2.12 12.78
CA VAL A 288 2.06 -0.81 12.10
C VAL A 288 0.70 -0.13 12.32
N GLY A 289 -0.08 -0.55 13.33
CA GLY A 289 -1.35 0.07 13.66
C GLY A 289 -2.55 -0.37 12.82
N ARG A 290 -2.44 -1.41 11.99
CA ARG A 290 -3.60 -2.07 11.37
C ARG A 290 -4.57 -2.53 12.47
N GLY A 291 -5.87 -2.36 12.25
CA GLY A 291 -6.88 -2.59 13.30
C GLY A 291 -7.02 -1.44 14.31
N THR A 292 -6.50 -0.25 13.98
CA THR A 292 -6.72 0.99 14.74
C THR A 292 -7.25 2.09 13.81
N ALA A 293 -7.43 3.31 14.34
CA ALA A 293 -7.86 4.47 13.54
C ALA A 293 -6.73 5.11 12.72
N THR A 294 -5.47 4.83 13.03
CA THR A 294 -4.29 5.52 12.47
C THR A 294 -3.21 4.52 11.99
N PRO A 295 -3.53 3.58 11.09
CA PRO A 295 -2.54 2.66 10.52
C PRO A 295 -1.41 3.41 9.81
N PHE A 296 -0.20 2.86 9.90
CA PHE A 296 1.09 3.40 9.46
C PHE A 296 1.51 4.75 10.09
N GLU A 297 0.72 5.30 11.00
CA GLU A 297 1.08 6.46 11.82
C GLU A 297 1.34 6.09 13.28
N ILE A 298 1.29 4.81 13.62
CA ILE A 298 1.67 4.28 14.93
C ILE A 298 2.45 2.98 14.73
N ILE A 299 3.41 2.72 15.61
CA ILE A 299 4.17 1.47 15.64
C ILE A 299 4.29 0.96 17.06
N GLY A 300 4.18 -0.36 17.28
CA GLY A 300 4.25 -0.93 18.62
C GLY A 300 4.23 -2.45 18.65
N SER A 301 4.74 -3.06 19.73
CA SER A 301 4.67 -4.51 19.94
C SER A 301 4.55 -4.84 21.43
N PRO A 302 3.97 -5.99 21.80
CA PRO A 302 4.06 -6.52 23.17
C PRO A 302 5.50 -6.80 23.61
N THR A 303 6.42 -6.99 22.66
CA THR A 303 7.86 -7.24 22.91
C THR A 303 8.69 -5.96 23.01
N GLN A 304 8.04 -4.81 23.19
CA GLN A 304 8.71 -3.53 23.47
C GLN A 304 8.57 -3.16 24.94
N PRO A 305 9.50 -2.38 25.51
CA PRO A 305 9.44 -1.95 26.91
C PRO A 305 8.14 -1.18 27.22
N ALA A 306 7.53 -1.46 28.37
CA ALA A 306 6.33 -0.73 28.83
C ALA A 306 6.58 0.77 29.08
N SER A 307 7.85 1.19 29.17
CA SER A 307 8.27 2.59 29.30
C SER A 307 8.18 3.40 28.00
N ARG A 308 7.79 2.77 26.88
CA ARG A 308 7.53 3.49 25.62
C ARG A 308 6.42 4.54 25.83
N PRO A 309 6.50 5.70 25.15
CA PRO A 309 5.62 6.84 25.42
C PRO A 309 4.18 6.65 24.91
N PHE A 310 3.91 5.60 24.14
CA PHE A 310 2.60 5.34 23.55
C PHE A 310 2.25 3.85 23.63
N SER A 311 0.95 3.54 23.69
CA SER A 311 0.47 2.17 23.56
C SER A 311 -0.89 2.10 22.88
N PHE A 312 -1.18 0.97 22.24
CA PHE A 312 -2.44 0.71 21.56
C PHE A 312 -2.74 -0.78 21.51
N THR A 313 -3.99 -1.14 21.20
CA THR A 313 -4.42 -2.52 21.01
C THR A 313 -5.12 -2.66 19.66
N PRO A 314 -4.54 -3.35 18.67
CA PRO A 314 -5.20 -3.67 17.42
C PRO A 314 -6.50 -4.45 17.64
N LYS A 315 -7.57 -4.07 16.92
CA LYS A 315 -8.86 -4.79 16.92
C LYS A 315 -9.42 -4.88 15.50
N PRO A 316 -10.23 -5.90 15.17
CA PRO A 316 -10.86 -6.02 13.85
C PRO A 316 -11.64 -4.77 13.47
N ASN A 317 -11.46 -4.31 12.24
CA ASN A 317 -12.26 -3.23 11.64
C ASN A 317 -12.41 -3.46 10.13
N ALA A 318 -13.13 -2.58 9.43
CA ALA A 318 -13.37 -2.72 7.99
C ALA A 318 -12.09 -2.72 7.14
N GLY A 319 -11.06 -1.98 7.57
CA GLY A 319 -9.76 -1.94 6.90
C GLY A 319 -8.85 -3.12 7.26
N SER A 320 -9.07 -3.80 8.39
CA SER A 320 -8.28 -4.96 8.78
C SER A 320 -9.14 -5.90 9.65
N PRO A 321 -9.87 -6.84 9.02
CA PRO A 321 -10.72 -7.78 9.76
C PRO A 321 -9.93 -8.76 10.65
N THR A 322 -8.68 -9.05 10.27
CA THR A 322 -7.76 -9.92 11.01
C THR A 322 -6.41 -9.21 11.21
N PRO A 323 -6.35 -8.16 12.05
CA PRO A 323 -5.15 -7.35 12.18
C PRO A 323 -4.02 -8.15 12.86
N PRO A 324 -2.75 -7.93 12.48
CA PRO A 324 -1.61 -8.44 13.25
C PRO A 324 -1.68 -8.01 14.71
N LEU A 325 -1.29 -8.90 15.62
CA LEU A 325 -1.32 -8.67 17.07
C LEU A 325 -2.72 -8.31 17.61
N ASN A 326 -3.77 -8.86 17.00
CA ASN A 326 -5.16 -8.68 17.41
C ASN A 326 -5.36 -8.92 18.92
N GLY A 327 -5.91 -7.92 19.62
CA GLY A 327 -6.23 -7.98 21.04
C GLY A 327 -5.02 -7.84 21.97
N GLN A 328 -3.80 -7.71 21.44
CA GLN A 328 -2.58 -7.60 22.25
C GLN A 328 -2.20 -6.13 22.49
N LEU A 329 -1.87 -5.79 23.74
CA LEU A 329 -1.38 -4.46 24.09
C LEU A 329 0.03 -4.26 23.53
N CYS A 330 0.19 -3.28 22.66
CA CYS A 330 1.42 -2.94 21.98
C CYS A 330 2.00 -1.66 22.57
N TYR A 331 3.27 -1.68 22.99
CA TYR A 331 4.01 -0.50 23.46
C TYR A 331 4.87 0.05 22.32
N GLY A 332 4.92 1.37 22.14
CA GLY A 332 5.65 1.96 21.03
C GLY A 332 5.50 3.48 20.88
N LEU A 333 5.31 3.94 19.65
CA LEU A 333 5.35 5.36 19.27
C LEU A 333 4.08 5.76 18.50
N ASN A 334 3.65 7.01 18.73
CA ASN A 334 2.71 7.70 17.86
C ASN A 334 3.51 8.63 16.92
N LEU A 335 3.34 8.43 15.62
CA LEU A 335 4.04 9.11 14.54
C LEU A 335 3.15 10.10 13.78
N ALA A 336 1.91 10.35 14.22
CA ALA A 336 0.94 11.21 13.53
C ALA A 336 1.46 12.64 13.29
N THR A 337 2.41 13.11 14.10
CA THR A 337 3.07 14.42 13.94
C THR A 337 4.57 14.30 13.68
N ALA A 338 5.10 13.09 13.55
CA ALA A 338 6.52 12.88 13.27
C ALA A 338 6.83 13.27 11.82
N PRO A 339 8.03 13.78 11.50
CA PRO A 339 8.44 13.96 10.12
C PRO A 339 8.36 12.64 9.36
N ALA A 340 7.67 12.64 8.21
CA ALA A 340 7.59 11.45 7.36
C ALA A 340 8.91 11.12 6.66
N ARG A 341 9.88 12.05 6.70
CA ARG A 341 11.18 11.96 6.04
C ARG A 341 12.24 12.66 6.85
N GLU A 342 13.48 12.24 6.63
CA GLU A 342 14.67 12.93 7.09
C GLU A 342 15.50 13.41 5.91
N SER A 343 16.46 14.29 6.15
CA SER A 343 17.42 14.74 5.13
C SER A 343 18.21 13.58 4.50
N SER A 344 18.30 12.45 5.21
CA SER A 344 18.94 11.21 4.79
C SER A 344 18.06 10.29 3.92
N GLY A 345 16.75 10.55 3.81
CA GLY A 345 15.81 9.72 3.03
C GLY A 345 14.77 8.99 3.89
N LEU A 346 14.70 7.65 3.77
CA LEU A 346 13.85 6.77 4.59
C LEU A 346 14.16 6.97 6.08
N VAL A 347 13.18 6.79 6.97
CA VAL A 347 13.37 7.02 8.42
C VAL A 347 13.73 5.70 9.12
N LEU A 348 15.01 5.31 9.05
CA LEU A 348 15.50 4.02 9.57
C LEU A 348 15.61 3.96 11.09
N LYS A 349 15.79 5.11 11.75
CA LYS A 349 15.97 5.19 13.21
C LYS A 349 14.91 4.42 13.99
N TYR A 350 13.66 4.36 13.50
CA TYR A 350 12.60 3.62 14.17
C TYR A 350 12.86 2.12 14.13
N LEU A 351 13.24 1.57 12.97
CA LEU A 351 13.54 0.14 12.82
C LEU A 351 14.74 -0.26 13.69
N LEU A 352 15.80 0.57 13.68
CA LEU A 352 16.99 0.37 14.49
C LEU A 352 16.67 0.40 15.99
N ASP A 353 15.93 1.41 16.43
CA ASP A 353 15.54 1.60 17.82
C ASP A 353 14.61 0.48 18.32
N PHE A 354 13.62 0.08 17.53
CA PHE A 354 12.70 -1.00 17.89
C PHE A 354 13.42 -2.35 17.97
N TYR A 355 14.36 -2.64 17.06
CA TYR A 355 15.20 -3.84 17.17
C TYR A 355 16.06 -3.77 18.43
N GLN A 356 16.73 -2.64 18.67
CA GLN A 356 17.65 -2.47 19.79
C GLN A 356 16.96 -2.67 21.14
N GLN A 357 15.75 -2.11 21.30
CA GLN A 357 14.96 -2.17 22.53
C GLN A 357 14.06 -3.41 22.64
N SER A 358 13.95 -4.24 21.60
CA SER A 358 13.11 -5.44 21.63
C SER A 358 13.54 -6.38 22.76
N THR A 359 12.57 -6.82 23.56
CA THR A 359 12.75 -7.87 24.57
C THR A 359 12.81 -9.26 23.95
N ASP A 360 12.50 -9.38 22.65
CA ASP A 360 12.52 -10.62 21.87
C ASP A 360 13.23 -10.37 20.52
N LYS A 361 14.56 -10.21 20.57
CA LYS A 361 15.37 -9.99 19.36
C LYS A 361 15.40 -11.20 18.44
N ALA A 362 15.31 -12.41 19.01
CA ALA A 362 15.38 -13.67 18.27
C ALA A 362 14.23 -13.81 17.25
N HIS A 363 13.04 -13.27 17.58
CA HIS A 363 11.87 -13.30 16.71
C HIS A 363 11.48 -11.92 16.17
N PHE A 364 12.37 -10.93 16.26
CA PHE A 364 12.06 -9.57 15.78
C PHE A 364 11.77 -9.55 14.28
N PHE A 365 12.62 -10.19 13.48
CA PHE A 365 12.45 -10.26 12.02
C PHE A 365 11.64 -11.50 11.62
N GLY A 366 10.56 -11.29 10.88
CA GLY A 366 9.76 -12.34 10.27
C GLY A 366 10.33 -12.84 8.95
N LYS A 367 9.78 -13.94 8.43
CA LYS A 367 10.25 -14.58 7.17
C LYS A 367 10.09 -13.74 5.90
N TYR A 368 9.32 -12.65 5.96
CA TYR A 368 9.00 -11.78 4.82
C TYR A 368 9.86 -10.51 4.77
N PHE A 369 10.74 -10.28 5.75
CA PHE A 369 11.52 -9.04 5.83
C PHE A 369 12.37 -8.82 4.58
N GLU A 370 13.04 -9.85 4.04
CA GLU A 370 13.90 -9.73 2.86
C GLU A 370 13.10 -9.46 1.58
N GLN A 371 11.84 -9.89 1.52
CA GLN A 371 10.96 -9.55 0.39
C GLN A 371 10.59 -8.06 0.40
N LEU A 372 10.45 -7.47 1.59
CA LEU A 372 10.15 -6.04 1.76
C LEU A 372 11.40 -5.17 1.66
N SER A 373 12.50 -5.53 2.32
CA SER A 373 13.78 -4.83 2.24
C SER A 373 14.41 -5.01 0.85
N GLY A 374 14.23 -6.17 0.22
CA GLY A 374 14.79 -6.51 -1.08
C GLY A 374 16.27 -6.90 -1.03
N SER A 375 16.84 -7.10 0.16
CA SER A 375 18.23 -7.52 0.34
C SER A 375 18.39 -8.26 1.68
N ASN A 376 19.27 -9.26 1.70
CA ASN A 376 19.70 -9.93 2.94
C ASN A 376 20.47 -8.98 3.87
N SER A 377 21.18 -8.01 3.30
CA SER A 377 22.15 -7.19 4.03
C SER A 377 21.52 -6.36 5.15
N LEU A 378 20.30 -5.82 4.95
CA LEU A 378 19.68 -4.93 5.93
C LEU A 378 19.46 -5.63 7.27
N ARG A 379 18.89 -6.84 7.27
CA ARG A 379 18.69 -7.62 8.50
C ARG A 379 20.02 -7.90 9.18
N GLU A 380 20.97 -8.43 8.43
CA GLU A 380 22.29 -8.84 8.93
C GLU A 380 23.03 -7.67 9.58
N GLN A 381 23.00 -6.48 8.95
CA GLN A 381 23.64 -5.28 9.47
C GLN A 381 22.98 -4.76 10.74
N ILE A 382 21.64 -4.78 10.81
CA ILE A 382 20.91 -4.38 12.03
C ILE A 382 21.26 -5.33 13.18
N ILE A 383 21.29 -6.65 12.92
CA ILE A 383 21.68 -7.66 13.92
C ILE A 383 23.12 -7.46 14.38
N ALA A 384 24.03 -7.15 13.45
CA ALA A 384 25.43 -6.87 13.73
C ALA A 384 25.68 -5.52 14.42
N GLY A 385 24.64 -4.72 14.69
CA GLY A 385 24.76 -3.43 15.36
C GLY A 385 25.45 -2.35 14.53
N LYS A 386 25.36 -2.45 13.20
CA LYS A 386 25.87 -1.42 12.29
C LYS A 386 25.14 -0.11 12.50
N SER A 387 25.89 1.00 12.42
CA SER A 387 25.32 2.34 12.46
C SER A 387 24.45 2.60 11.24
N GLU A 388 23.51 3.53 11.35
CA GLU A 388 22.66 3.93 10.21
C GLU A 388 23.50 4.39 9.01
N ALA A 389 24.61 5.09 9.26
CA ALA A 389 25.53 5.54 8.22
C ALA A 389 26.20 4.37 7.47
N GLU A 390 26.65 3.34 8.19
CA GLU A 390 27.21 2.12 7.58
C GLU A 390 26.17 1.36 6.75
N ILE A 391 24.94 1.24 7.27
CA ILE A 391 23.82 0.58 6.58
C ILE A 391 23.53 1.29 5.26
N ARG A 392 23.37 2.63 5.28
CA ARG A 392 23.12 3.44 4.08
C ARG A 392 24.25 3.38 3.07
N ALA A 393 25.49 3.49 3.56
CA ALA A 393 26.67 3.40 2.70
C ALA A 393 26.74 2.07 1.94
N SER A 394 26.18 0.99 2.51
CA SER A 394 26.19 -0.33 1.87
C SER A 394 25.30 -0.43 0.62
N TRP A 395 24.17 0.29 0.57
CA TRP A 395 23.28 0.27 -0.61
C TRP A 395 23.49 1.43 -1.57
N GLU A 396 24.20 2.48 -1.17
CA GLU A 396 24.43 3.67 -2.00
C GLU A 396 25.00 3.33 -3.40
N PRO A 397 25.92 2.36 -3.58
CA PRO A 397 26.38 2.00 -4.92
C PRO A 397 25.27 1.47 -5.84
N GLY A 398 24.35 0.67 -5.30
CA GLY A 398 23.18 0.18 -6.04
C GLY A 398 22.18 1.31 -6.32
N LEU A 399 21.95 2.16 -5.32
CA LEU A 399 21.05 3.30 -5.43
C LEU A 399 21.53 4.33 -6.46
N ALA A 400 22.83 4.63 -6.51
CA ALA A 400 23.42 5.55 -7.48
C ALA A 400 23.29 5.03 -8.92
N LYS A 401 23.50 3.73 -9.13
CA LYS A 401 23.24 3.07 -10.42
C LYS A 401 21.77 3.20 -10.81
N PHE A 402 20.86 2.94 -9.88
CA PHE A 402 19.42 3.09 -10.13
C PHE A 402 19.04 4.54 -10.47
N LYS A 403 19.51 5.54 -9.71
CA LYS A 403 19.26 6.97 -9.98
C LYS A 403 19.71 7.37 -11.38
N THR A 404 20.88 6.88 -11.81
CA THR A 404 21.42 7.11 -13.16
C THR A 404 20.53 6.45 -14.22
N LEU A 405 20.05 5.23 -13.97
CA LEU A 405 19.17 4.50 -14.88
C LEU A 405 17.80 5.17 -15.01
N ARG A 406 17.19 5.52 -13.87
CA ARG A 406 15.92 6.26 -13.76
C ARG A 406 15.94 7.55 -14.56
N GLY A 407 17.06 8.29 -14.55
CA GLY A 407 17.22 9.54 -15.29
C GLY A 407 16.90 9.45 -16.79
N LYS A 408 17.06 8.27 -17.42
CA LYS A 408 16.72 8.05 -18.84
C LYS A 408 15.22 8.03 -19.12
N TYR A 409 14.41 7.80 -18.09
CA TYR A 409 12.98 7.50 -18.21
C TYR A 409 12.09 8.56 -17.58
N LEU A 410 12.67 9.63 -17.02
CA LEU A 410 11.90 10.70 -16.40
C LEU A 410 11.08 11.45 -17.46
N LEU A 411 9.78 11.60 -17.18
CA LEU A 411 8.85 12.41 -17.96
C LEU A 411 8.68 13.80 -17.36
N TYR A 412 9.05 13.96 -16.08
CA TYR A 412 8.87 15.18 -15.31
C TYR A 412 10.19 15.66 -14.71
N PRO A 413 10.39 16.99 -14.54
CA PRO A 413 11.56 17.53 -13.85
C PRO A 413 11.67 16.99 -12.42
N GLU A 414 12.90 16.84 -11.93
CA GLU A 414 13.11 16.42 -10.53
C GLU A 414 12.75 17.51 -9.52
N ARG A 415 12.82 18.79 -9.91
CA ARG A 415 12.47 19.95 -9.09
C ARG A 415 11.59 20.90 -9.88
#